data_AF-A0AAX6MTI3-F1
#
_entry.id   AF-A0AAX6MTI3-F1
#
_cell.length_a   1.000
_cell.length_b   1.000
_cell.length_c   1.000
_cell.angle_alpha   90.00
_cell.angle_beta   90.00
_cell.angle_gamma   90.00
#
_symmetry.space_group_name_H-M   'P 1'
#
loop_
_entity.id
_entity.type
_entity.pdbx_description
1 polymer ?
#
loop_
_entity_poly.entity_id
_entity_poly.type
_entity_poly.pdbx_seq_one_letter_code
_entity_poly.pdbx_strand_id
1 'polypeptide(L)'
;MSSMHGKPTWLILYNLTEGQRYEVRVCWAATQPTEFRLTTYELQTLLDEPELMSGLSEYSQSRKSAGGPRFQSGSTEDVQAPRSERETSVLFLQILAAADYYTVNKTLMMNVPLVHADIILDPFVFGLLPHSLLPTVGYIVAVAIASWFIARYVSIRIRNLATETTPEKKIQ
;
A
#
# COMPACT_ATOMS: atom_id res chain seq x y z
N MET A 1 -31.64 1.16 4.24
CA MET A 1 -31.37 2.47 3.62
C MET A 1 -30.09 2.33 2.84
N SER A 2 -30.13 2.53 1.51
CA SER A 2 -28.95 2.42 0.65
C SER A 2 -27.97 3.53 1.03
N SER A 3 -26.84 3.14 1.62
CA SER A 3 -25.72 4.05 1.85
C SER A 3 -25.35 4.70 0.51
N MET A 4 -25.09 6.01 0.52
CA MET A 4 -24.57 6.78 -0.62
C MET A 4 -23.25 6.20 -1.17
N HIS A 5 -22.61 5.32 -0.40
CA HIS A 5 -21.37 4.61 -0.70
C HIS A 5 -21.70 3.17 -1.05
N GLY A 6 -21.03 2.60 -2.05
CA GLY A 6 -21.36 1.27 -2.59
C GLY A 6 -21.17 0.12 -1.60
N LYS A 7 -21.39 -1.12 -2.08
CA LYS A 7 -21.50 -2.29 -1.19
C LYS A 7 -20.19 -2.54 -0.41
N PRO A 8 -20.28 -2.84 0.91
CA PRO A 8 -19.10 -3.09 1.72
C PRO A 8 -18.47 -4.44 1.39
N THR A 9 -17.15 -4.44 1.30
CA THR A 9 -16.30 -5.63 1.28
C THR A 9 -15.58 -5.71 2.62
N TRP A 10 -15.57 -6.89 3.23
CA TRP A 10 -14.96 -7.11 4.54
C TRP A 10 -13.73 -8.02 4.44
N LEU A 11 -12.64 -7.60 5.07
CA LEU A 11 -11.38 -8.33 5.17
C LEU A 11 -10.94 -8.43 6.64
N ILE A 12 -10.18 -9.48 6.94
CA ILE A 12 -9.60 -9.68 8.28
C ILE A 12 -8.09 -9.45 8.15
N LEU A 13 -7.58 -8.51 8.94
CA LEU A 13 -6.15 -8.27 9.11
C LEU A 13 -5.69 -9.06 10.33
N TYR A 14 -4.78 -9.99 10.12
CA TYR A 14 -4.26 -10.90 11.15
C TYR A 14 -2.74 -10.81 11.23
N ASN A 15 -2.17 -11.30 12.34
CA ASN A 15 -0.72 -11.31 12.59
C ASN A 15 -0.08 -9.91 12.55
N LEU A 16 -0.84 -8.90 12.99
CA LEU A 16 -0.33 -7.54 13.18
C LEU A 16 0.56 -7.50 14.42
N THR A 17 1.68 -6.78 14.32
CA THR A 17 2.56 -6.55 15.47
C THR A 17 2.05 -5.35 16.26
N GLU A 18 1.92 -5.50 17.58
CA GLU A 18 1.49 -4.40 18.44
C GLU A 18 2.47 -3.21 18.35
N GLY A 19 1.93 -1.99 18.31
CA GLY A 19 2.72 -0.76 18.18
C GLY A 19 3.34 -0.53 16.79
N GLN A 20 3.19 -1.47 15.86
CA GLN A 20 3.70 -1.36 14.49
C GLN A 20 2.69 -0.62 13.60
N ARG A 21 3.16 0.40 12.87
CA ARG A 21 2.34 1.09 11.87
C ARG A 21 2.34 0.30 10.55
N TYR A 22 1.18 0.23 9.93
CA TYR A 22 0.98 -0.40 8.62
C TYR A 22 0.34 0.60 7.64
N GLU A 23 0.67 0.44 6.36
CA GLU A 23 -0.01 1.09 5.23
C GLU A 23 -0.93 0.09 4.55
N VAL A 24 -2.17 0.48 4.29
CA VAL A 24 -3.08 -0.28 3.42
C VAL A 24 -3.19 0.45 2.10
N ARG A 25 -2.89 -0.24 1.00
CA ARG A 25 -3.02 0.30 -0.36
C ARG A 25 -4.04 -0.50 -1.16
N VAL A 26 -4.92 0.22 -1.84
CA VAL A 26 -5.82 -0.33 -2.86
C VAL A 26 -5.24 0.00 -4.22
N CYS A 27 -4.96 -1.01 -5.02
CA CYS A 27 -4.39 -0.88 -6.36
C CYS A 27 -5.43 -1.31 -7.38
N TRP A 28 -5.81 -0.44 -8.31
CA TRP A 28 -6.78 -0.75 -9.36
C TRP A 28 -6.38 -0.12 -10.70
N ALA A 29 -7.03 -0.56 -11.78
CA ALA A 29 -6.77 -0.03 -13.11
C ALA A 29 -7.24 1.42 -13.24
N ALA A 30 -6.37 2.31 -13.72
CA ALA A 30 -6.70 3.73 -13.92
C ALA A 30 -7.86 3.97 -14.91
N THR A 31 -8.18 3.00 -15.76
CA THR A 31 -9.32 3.04 -16.70
C THR A 31 -10.66 2.74 -16.04
N GLN A 32 -10.68 2.36 -14.76
CA GLN A 32 -11.88 2.08 -13.98
C GLN A 32 -11.97 3.07 -12.81
N PRO A 33 -12.47 4.30 -13.05
CA PRO A 33 -12.56 5.31 -12.00
C PRO A 33 -13.52 4.83 -10.90
N THR A 34 -12.99 4.68 -9.70
CA THR A 34 -13.69 4.14 -8.54
C THR A 34 -13.11 4.78 -7.30
N GLU A 35 -14.00 5.28 -6.45
CA GLU A 35 -13.66 5.83 -5.15
C GLU A 35 -13.70 4.69 -4.12
N PHE A 36 -12.66 4.61 -3.30
CA PHE A 36 -12.57 3.64 -2.21
C PHE A 36 -12.53 4.35 -0.86
N ARG A 37 -13.39 3.93 0.06
CA ARG A 37 -13.34 4.35 1.47
C ARG A 37 -12.97 3.15 2.34
N LEU A 38 -11.93 3.30 3.15
CA LEU A 38 -11.40 2.25 4.00
C LEU A 38 -11.59 2.62 5.47
N THR A 39 -12.17 1.71 6.24
CA THR A 39 -12.34 1.88 7.68
C THR A 39 -11.95 0.60 8.39
N THR A 40 -11.19 0.72 9.47
CA THR A 40 -10.79 -0.40 10.33
C THR A 40 -11.60 -0.41 11.61
N TYR A 41 -12.01 -1.59 12.06
CA TYR A 41 -12.75 -1.78 13.31
C TYR A 41 -12.07 -2.86 14.15
N GLU A 42 -12.02 -2.62 15.45
CA GLU A 42 -11.71 -3.65 16.44
C GLU A 42 -12.90 -4.58 16.63
N LEU A 43 -12.64 -5.79 17.14
CA LEU A 43 -13.69 -6.77 17.37
C LEU A 43 -14.77 -6.24 18.33
N GLN A 44 -14.39 -5.55 19.41
CA GLN A 44 -15.35 -5.04 20.40
C GLN A 44 -16.28 -4.00 19.77
N THR A 45 -15.71 -3.01 19.07
CA THR A 45 -16.49 -1.98 18.36
C THR A 45 -17.45 -2.58 17.33
N LEU A 46 -17.03 -3.65 16.65
CA LEU A 46 -17.87 -4.36 15.69
C LEU A 46 -19.07 -5.04 16.35
N LEU A 47 -18.90 -5.57 17.56
CA LEU A 47 -19.96 -6.23 18.33
C LEU A 47 -20.93 -5.22 18.94
N ASP A 48 -20.43 -4.05 19.33
CA ASP A 48 -21.25 -2.97 19.90
C ASP A 48 -22.16 -2.32 18.85
N GLU A 49 -21.75 -2.35 17.56
CA GLU A 49 -22.47 -1.75 16.44
C GLU A 49 -23.23 -2.80 15.60
N PRO A 50 -24.54 -3.00 15.83
CA PRO A 50 -25.31 -4.06 15.17
C PRO A 50 -25.41 -3.87 13.65
N GLU A 51 -25.34 -2.63 13.15
CA GLU A 51 -25.33 -2.35 11.71
C GLU A 51 -24.09 -2.93 11.02
N LEU A 52 -22.92 -2.85 11.65
CA LEU A 52 -21.67 -3.38 11.09
C LEU A 52 -21.66 -4.91 11.08
N MET A 53 -22.13 -5.54 12.17
CA MET A 53 -22.31 -7.00 12.22
C MET A 53 -23.25 -7.49 11.12
N SER A 54 -24.34 -6.78 10.88
CA SER A 54 -25.31 -7.15 9.85
C SER A 54 -24.66 -7.14 8.45
N GLY A 55 -23.89 -6.10 8.13
CA GLY A 55 -23.16 -6.01 6.87
C GLY A 55 -22.06 -7.08 6.72
N LEU A 56 -21.35 -7.42 7.80
CA LEU A 56 -20.37 -8.51 7.80
C LEU A 56 -21.04 -9.88 7.57
N SER A 57 -22.18 -10.12 8.22
CA SER A 57 -22.96 -11.35 8.06
C SER A 57 -23.47 -11.50 6.63
N GLU A 58 -24.05 -10.44 6.06
CA GLU A 58 -24.53 -10.42 4.67
C GLU A 58 -23.38 -10.69 3.69
N TYR A 59 -22.23 -10.04 3.89
CA TYR A 59 -21.03 -10.29 3.09
C TYR A 59 -20.56 -11.75 3.20
N SER A 60 -20.50 -12.30 4.42
CA SER A 60 -20.10 -13.70 4.66
C SER A 60 -21.04 -14.70 3.96
N GLN A 61 -22.36 -14.46 4.04
CA GLN A 61 -23.36 -15.29 3.39
C GLN A 61 -23.26 -15.23 1.86
N SER A 62 -23.15 -14.03 1.29
CA SER A 62 -22.99 -13.85 -0.16
C SER A 62 -21.73 -14.56 -0.69
N ARG A 63 -20.63 -14.50 0.07
CA ARG A 63 -19.36 -15.16 -0.30
C ARG A 63 -19.46 -16.68 -0.26
N LYS A 64 -20.15 -17.25 0.73
CA LYS A 64 -20.40 -18.69 0.84
C LYS A 64 -21.22 -19.21 -0.34
N SER A 65 -22.25 -18.47 -0.74
CA SER A 65 -23.12 -18.84 -1.86
C SER A 65 -22.45 -18.67 -3.23
N ALA A 66 -21.56 -17.67 -3.38
CA ALA A 66 -20.87 -17.38 -4.63
C ALA A 66 -19.66 -18.30 -4.94
N GLY A 67 -19.41 -19.34 -4.11
CA GLY A 67 -18.29 -20.24 -4.32
C GLY A 67 -16.92 -19.58 -4.09
N GLY A 68 -16.86 -18.55 -3.24
CA GLY A 68 -15.64 -17.93 -2.68
C GLY A 68 -14.59 -17.44 -3.69
N PRO A 69 -14.34 -16.11 -3.83
CA PRO A 69 -13.21 -15.64 -4.63
C PRO A 69 -11.91 -16.20 -4.03
N ARG A 70 -11.16 -16.95 -4.85
CA ARG A 70 -9.79 -17.40 -4.55
C ARG A 70 -8.89 -16.17 -4.60
N PHE A 71 -8.89 -15.37 -3.53
CA PHE A 71 -7.81 -14.42 -3.29
C PHE A 71 -6.53 -15.26 -3.33
N GLN A 72 -5.70 -15.03 -4.34
CA GLN A 72 -4.34 -15.55 -4.37
C GLN A 72 -3.59 -14.77 -3.30
N SER A 73 -3.83 -15.10 -2.02
CA SER A 73 -2.87 -14.77 -0.97
C SER A 73 -1.55 -15.32 -1.46
N GLY A 74 -0.62 -14.42 -1.81
CA GLY A 74 0.73 -14.79 -2.19
C GLY A 74 1.25 -15.76 -1.14
N SER A 75 1.57 -16.97 -1.59
CA SER A 75 2.24 -18.02 -0.84
C SER A 75 1.81 -18.14 0.63
N THR A 76 0.79 -18.97 0.88
CA THR A 76 0.78 -19.77 2.11
C THR A 76 1.99 -20.71 2.04
N GLU A 77 3.19 -20.18 2.27
CA GLU A 77 4.24 -21.03 2.80
C GLU A 77 3.70 -21.52 4.15
N ASP A 78 3.51 -22.83 4.21
CA ASP A 78 3.18 -23.61 5.37
C ASP A 78 4.36 -23.54 6.36
N VAL A 79 4.65 -22.33 6.86
CA VAL A 79 5.65 -22.10 7.88
C VAL A 79 4.96 -22.46 9.18
N GLN A 80 5.18 -23.71 9.60
CA GLN A 80 5.09 -24.12 11.00
C GLN A 80 5.99 -23.21 11.84
N ALA A 81 5.50 -22.02 12.16
CA ALA A 81 6.14 -21.11 13.09
C ALA A 81 5.92 -21.67 14.51
N PRO A 82 6.96 -21.70 15.36
CA PRO A 82 6.81 -22.12 16.74
C PRO A 82 5.77 -21.22 17.41
N ARG A 83 4.85 -21.87 18.13
CA ARG A 83 3.74 -21.32 18.90
C ARG A 83 4.28 -20.41 20.01
N SER A 84 4.81 -19.25 19.64
CA SER A 84 4.97 -18.12 20.55
C SER A 84 3.60 -17.49 20.62
N GLU A 85 3.05 -17.43 21.84
CA GLU A 85 1.84 -16.70 22.23
C GLU A 85 2.05 -15.19 22.02
N ARG A 86 2.30 -14.77 20.77
CA ARG A 86 2.15 -13.38 20.39
C ARG A 86 0.67 -13.13 20.38
N GLU A 87 0.23 -12.24 21.26
CA GLU A 87 -1.10 -11.65 21.23
C GLU A 87 -1.28 -10.94 19.89
N THR A 88 -1.73 -11.69 18.88
CA THR A 88 -1.95 -11.15 17.55
C THR A 88 -3.27 -10.39 17.58
N SER A 89 -3.21 -9.08 17.45
CA SER A 89 -4.42 -8.26 17.34
C SER A 89 -5.10 -8.57 16.01
N VAL A 90 -6.40 -8.86 16.06
CA VAL A 90 -7.24 -9.07 14.88
C VAL A 90 -8.02 -7.79 14.62
N LEU A 91 -7.86 -7.23 13.42
CA LEU A 91 -8.62 -6.06 12.97
C LEU A 91 -9.48 -6.42 11.77
N PHE A 92 -10.65 -5.80 11.69
CA PHE A 92 -11.55 -5.94 10.55
C PHE A 92 -11.44 -4.71 9.67
N LEU A 93 -11.21 -4.92 8.38
CA LEU A 93 -11.13 -3.85 7.39
C LEU A 93 -12.41 -3.87 6.53
N GLN A 94 -13.13 -2.75 6.56
CA GLN A 94 -14.26 -2.48 5.69
C GLN A 94 -13.78 -1.63 4.50
N ILE A 95 -14.09 -2.06 3.29
CA ILE A 95 -13.80 -1.34 2.05
C ILE A 95 -15.13 -1.07 1.35
N LEU A 96 -15.46 0.21 1.17
CA LEU A 96 -16.60 0.66 0.39
C LEU A 96 -16.07 1.15 -0.96
N ALA A 97 -16.58 0.58 -2.05
CA ALA A 97 -16.24 0.98 -3.41
C ALA A 97 -17.45 1.65 -4.07
N ALA A 98 -17.26 2.84 -4.65
CA ALA A 98 -18.28 3.56 -5.39
C ALA A 98 -17.75 3.96 -6.78
N ALA A 99 -18.61 3.95 -7.80
CA ALA A 99 -18.22 4.47 -9.11
C ALA A 99 -17.94 5.96 -9.04
N ASP A 100 -16.80 6.38 -9.59
CA ASP A 100 -16.44 7.79 -9.69
C ASP A 100 -16.45 8.25 -11.16
N TYR A 101 -17.58 8.02 -11.85
CA TYR A 101 -17.77 8.51 -13.21
C TYR A 101 -19.21 8.89 -13.51
N TYR A 102 -19.38 9.89 -14.35
CA TYR A 102 -20.65 10.30 -14.93
C TYR A 102 -20.66 9.95 -16.41
N THR A 103 -21.74 9.34 -16.88
CA THR A 103 -21.93 9.00 -18.29
C THR A 103 -23.35 9.28 -18.71
N VAL A 104 -23.55 9.59 -19.99
CA VAL A 104 -24.87 9.77 -20.59
C VAL A 104 -25.63 8.44 -20.65
N ASN A 105 -24.91 7.31 -20.63
CA ASN A 105 -25.50 5.98 -20.60
C ASN A 105 -26.03 5.65 -19.19
N LYS A 106 -27.32 5.93 -18.97
CA LYS A 106 -28.01 5.67 -17.69
C LYS A 106 -27.86 4.23 -17.22
N THR A 107 -27.84 3.25 -18.13
CA THR A 107 -27.71 1.83 -17.77
C THR A 107 -26.36 1.54 -17.13
N LEU A 108 -25.30 2.22 -17.57
CA LEU A 108 -23.95 2.07 -17.02
C LEU A 108 -23.76 2.80 -15.69
N MET A 109 -24.56 3.85 -15.41
CA MET A 109 -24.63 4.47 -14.09
C MET A 109 -25.45 3.63 -13.10
N MET A 110 -26.50 2.97 -13.57
CA MET A 110 -27.33 2.10 -12.72
C MET A 110 -26.66 0.77 -12.40
N ASN A 111 -25.90 0.22 -13.35
CA ASN A 111 -25.19 -1.05 -13.20
C ASN A 111 -23.68 -0.83 -13.40
N VAL A 112 -23.02 -0.44 -12.33
CA VAL A 112 -21.58 -0.22 -12.31
C VAL A 112 -20.85 -1.56 -12.45
N PRO A 113 -19.90 -1.70 -13.40
CA PRO A 113 -19.10 -2.89 -13.54
C PRO A 113 -18.18 -3.09 -12.34
N LEU A 114 -17.89 -4.35 -11.98
CA LEU A 114 -16.95 -4.66 -10.91
C LEU A 114 -15.53 -4.18 -11.27
N VAL A 115 -14.87 -3.56 -10.29
CA VAL A 115 -13.46 -3.20 -10.36
C VAL A 115 -12.63 -4.28 -9.70
N HIS A 116 -11.59 -4.71 -10.40
CA HIS A 116 -10.59 -5.61 -9.85
C HIS A 116 -9.55 -4.75 -9.15
N ALA A 117 -9.46 -4.92 -7.83
CA ALA A 117 -8.50 -4.23 -7.01
C ALA A 117 -7.64 -5.25 -6.26
N ASP A 118 -6.36 -4.94 -6.14
CA ASP A 118 -5.41 -5.64 -5.29
C ASP A 118 -5.21 -4.86 -3.99
N ILE A 119 -5.10 -5.57 -2.86
CA ILE A 119 -5.00 -4.97 -1.54
C ILE A 119 -3.67 -5.37 -0.93
N ILE A 120 -2.85 -4.38 -0.63
CA ILE A 120 -1.51 -4.58 -0.07
C ILE A 120 -1.48 -4.01 1.36
N LEU A 121 -0.94 -4.78 2.29
CA LEU A 121 -0.66 -4.37 3.66
C LEU A 121 0.86 -4.33 3.87
N ASP A 122 1.43 -3.14 4.03
CA ASP A 122 2.88 -2.93 4.13
C ASP A 122 3.28 -2.37 5.50
N PRO A 123 4.13 -3.06 6.29
CA PRO A 123 4.64 -2.53 7.56
C PRO A 123 5.61 -1.36 7.36
N PHE A 124 5.55 -0.35 8.23
CA PHE A 124 6.53 0.74 8.25
C PHE A 124 7.82 0.34 8.97
N VAL A 125 8.97 0.53 8.33
CA VAL A 125 10.27 0.42 8.99
C VAL A 125 10.59 1.77 9.66
N PHE A 126 10.94 1.71 10.95
CA PHE A 126 11.21 2.89 11.80
C PHE A 126 10.08 3.94 11.85
N GLY A 127 8.84 3.54 11.52
CA GLY A 127 7.68 4.46 11.47
C GLY A 127 7.74 5.50 10.34
N LEU A 128 8.75 5.44 9.46
CA LEU A 128 9.04 6.44 8.45
C LEU A 128 8.71 5.96 7.03
N LEU A 129 9.15 4.75 6.69
CA LEU A 129 9.10 4.25 5.31
C LEU A 129 8.42 2.88 5.24
N PRO A 130 7.56 2.63 4.25
CA PRO A 130 7.00 1.30 3.98
C PRO A 130 8.11 0.30 3.66
N HIS A 131 7.99 -0.94 4.12
CA HIS A 131 9.04 -1.93 3.99
C HIS A 131 9.39 -2.22 2.52
N SER A 132 8.38 -2.23 1.64
CA SER A 132 8.57 -2.41 0.20
C SER A 132 9.42 -1.32 -0.47
N LEU A 133 9.59 -0.15 0.16
CA LEU A 133 10.33 0.99 -0.38
C LEU A 133 11.83 0.92 -0.05
N LEU A 134 12.25 0.04 0.88
CA LEU A 134 13.66 -0.06 1.31
C LEU A 134 14.64 -0.27 0.14
N PRO A 135 14.39 -1.19 -0.82
CA PRO A 135 15.30 -1.40 -1.93
C PRO A 135 15.48 -0.14 -2.80
N THR A 136 14.39 0.61 -3.01
CA THR A 136 14.41 1.85 -3.77
C THR A 136 15.23 2.93 -3.06
N VAL A 137 15.05 3.10 -1.75
CA VAL A 137 15.86 4.03 -0.96
C VAL A 137 17.33 3.64 -1.00
N GLY A 138 17.62 2.35 -0.80
CA GLY A 138 18.99 1.83 -0.86
C GLY A 138 19.66 2.10 -2.22
N TYR A 139 18.92 1.89 -3.31
CA TYR A 139 19.38 2.20 -4.66
C TYR A 139 19.67 3.70 -4.84
N ILE A 140 18.77 4.59 -4.41
CA ILE A 140 18.96 6.04 -4.51
C ILE A 140 20.22 6.48 -3.74
N VAL A 141 20.43 5.95 -2.52
CA VAL A 141 21.62 6.24 -1.71
C VAL A 141 22.89 5.77 -2.41
N ALA A 142 22.90 4.56 -2.97
CA ALA A 142 24.05 4.04 -3.71
C ALA A 142 24.40 4.91 -4.93
N VAL A 143 23.39 5.30 -5.71
CA VAL A 143 23.56 6.20 -6.87
C VAL A 143 24.09 7.57 -6.44
N ALA A 144 23.58 8.13 -5.34
CA ALA A 144 24.03 9.41 -4.81
C ALA A 144 25.51 9.38 -4.40
N ILE A 145 25.93 8.31 -3.70
CA ILE A 145 27.33 8.12 -3.30
C ILE A 145 28.24 8.00 -4.53
N ALA A 146 27.86 7.16 -5.50
CA ALA A 146 28.63 6.99 -6.73
C ALA A 146 28.75 8.31 -7.50
N SER A 147 27.66 9.05 -7.65
CA SER A 147 27.64 10.36 -8.30
C SER A 147 28.55 11.36 -7.60
N TRP A 148 28.53 11.40 -6.27
CA TRP A 148 29.40 12.26 -5.47
C TRP A 148 30.89 11.94 -5.69
N PHE A 149 31.26 10.66 -5.72
CA PHE A 149 32.64 10.25 -6.01
C PHE A 149 33.08 10.67 -7.42
N ILE A 150 32.23 10.45 -8.43
CA ILE A 150 32.51 10.84 -9.82
C ILE A 150 32.69 12.36 -9.92
N ALA A 151 31.77 13.13 -9.34
CA ALA A 151 31.85 14.60 -9.33
C ALA A 151 33.14 15.09 -8.66
N ARG A 152 33.52 14.48 -7.51
CA ARG A 152 34.77 14.81 -6.83
C ARG A 152 35.97 14.48 -7.70
N TYR A 153 36.02 13.31 -8.33
CA TYR A 153 37.11 12.90 -9.21
C TYR A 153 37.28 13.86 -10.40
N VAL A 154 36.17 14.19 -11.09
CA VAL A 154 36.18 15.14 -12.22
C VAL A 154 36.64 16.52 -11.77
N SER A 155 36.15 17.02 -10.63
CA SER A 155 36.55 18.34 -10.10
C SER A 155 38.04 18.41 -9.75
N ILE A 156 38.65 17.31 -9.29
CA ILE A 156 40.09 17.23 -9.03
C ILE A 156 40.86 17.24 -10.37
N ARG A 157 40.42 16.45 -11.36
CA ARG A 157 41.06 16.41 -12.69
C ARG A 157 41.03 17.78 -13.38
N ILE A 158 39.90 18.48 -13.36
CA ILE A 158 39.77 19.82 -13.95
C ILE A 158 40.70 20.82 -13.26
N ARG A 159 40.77 20.80 -11.92
CA ARG A 159 41.68 21.67 -11.16
C ARG A 159 43.14 21.43 -11.52
N ASN A 160 43.55 20.17 -11.68
CA ASN A 160 44.92 19.83 -12.05
C ASN A 160 45.29 20.36 -13.46
N LEU A 161 44.36 20.25 -14.43
CA LEU A 161 44.58 20.80 -15.78
C LEU A 161 44.64 22.34 -15.78
N ALA A 162 43.87 23.00 -14.92
CA ALA A 162 43.91 24.46 -14.79
C ALA A 162 45.22 24.95 -14.16
N THR A 163 45.84 24.19 -13.25
CA THR A 163 47.15 24.53 -12.67
C THR A 163 48.32 24.35 -13.64
N GLU A 164 48.24 23.39 -14.56
CA GLU A 164 49.30 23.18 -15.57
C GLU A 164 49.34 24.29 -16.63
N THR A 165 48.24 25.01 -16.83
CA THR A 165 48.12 26.04 -17.89
C THR A 165 48.43 27.47 -17.43
N THR A 166 48.83 27.68 -16.17
CA THR A 166 49.28 29.01 -15.69
C THR A 166 50.82 29.04 -15.57
N PRO A 167 51.57 29.45 -16.62
CA PRO A 167 52.99 29.71 -16.46
C PRO A 167 53.19 30.95 -15.58
N GLU A 168 54.06 30.83 -14.57
CA GLU A 168 54.50 31.91 -13.69
C GLU A 168 54.90 33.16 -14.51
N LYS A 169 54.17 34.25 -14.34
CA LYS A 169 54.69 35.58 -14.64
C LYS A 169 55.49 36.07 -13.43
N LYS A 170 56.75 35.61 -13.29
CA LYS A 170 57.73 36.31 -12.44
C LYS A 170 58.10 37.61 -13.15
N ILE A 171 57.58 38.72 -12.64
CA ILE A 171 58.06 40.07 -12.98
C ILE A 171 59.27 40.31 -12.07
N GLN A 172 60.44 40.40 -12.71
CA GLN A 172 61.68 40.91 -12.15
C GLN A 172 61.71 42.42 -12.29
#